data_AF-A0A966ES44-F1
#
_entry.id   AF-A0A966ES44-F1
#
_cell.length_a   1.000
_cell.length_b   1.000
_cell.length_c   1.000
_cell.angle_alpha   90.00
_cell.angle_beta   90.00
_cell.angle_gamma   90.00
#
_symmetry.space_group_name_H-M   'P 1'
#
loop_
_entity.id
_entity.type
_entity.pdbx_description
1 polymer ?
#
loop_
_entity_poly.entity_id
_entity_poly.type
_entity_poly.pdbx_seq_one_letter_code
_entity_poly.pdbx_strand_id
1 'polypeptide(L)' 'AVPLREFANGWVSLIEAGQKDHSLRGDIDARVLARMIISAMNSVSGWWSDNGELDISGVAQMYGSTVINGLTKEI' A
#
# COMPACT_ATOMS: atom_id res chain seq x y z
N ALA A 1 8.82 3.43 18.59
CA ALA A 1 8.70 3.60 17.13
C ALA A 1 9.30 2.37 16.46
N VAL A 2 8.63 1.78 15.47
CA VAL A 2 9.21 0.69 14.67
C VAL A 2 10.30 1.29 13.78
N PRO A 3 11.52 0.74 13.75
CA PRO A 3 12.57 1.19 12.82
C PRO A 3 12.07 1.14 11.38
N LEU A 4 12.41 2.17 10.57
CA LEU A 4 11.96 2.27 9.17
C LEU A 4 12.26 1.00 8.34
N ARG A 5 13.40 0.37 8.61
CA ARG A 5 13.79 -0.90 7.97
C ARG A 5 12.85 -2.05 8.33
N GLU A 6 12.46 -2.14 9.59
CA GLU A 6 11.60 -3.21 10.10
C GLU A 6 10.17 -3.03 9.58
N PHE A 7 9.68 -1.79 9.52
CA PHE A 7 8.42 -1.43 8.89
C PHE A 7 8.39 -1.81 7.39
N ALA A 8 9.42 -1.42 6.63
CA ALA A 8 9.51 -1.74 5.21
C ALA A 8 9.62 -3.26 4.96
N ASN A 9 10.38 -3.97 5.80
CA ASN A 9 10.49 -5.43 5.70
C ASN A 9 9.15 -6.13 5.98
N GLY A 10 8.36 -5.63 6.93
CA GLY A 10 7.01 -6.15 7.20
C GLY A 10 6.10 -6.08 5.97
N TRP A 11 6.13 -4.96 5.23
CA TRP A 11 5.39 -4.83 3.97
C TRP A 11 5.84 -5.83 2.92
N VAL A 12 7.15 -6.03 2.75
CA VAL A 12 7.68 -7.02 1.80
C VAL A 12 7.17 -8.41 2.14
N SER A 13 7.28 -8.83 3.40
CA SER A 13 6.84 -10.16 3.82
C SER A 13 5.33 -10.38 3.66
N LEU A 14 4.50 -9.35 3.88
CA LEU A 14 3.05 -9.44 3.67
C LEU A 14 2.71 -9.62 2.18
N ILE A 15 3.41 -8.90 1.30
CA ILE A 15 3.21 -9.00 -0.15
C ILE A 15 3.69 -10.36 -0.66
N GLU A 16 4.86 -10.84 -0.21
CA GLU A 16 5.37 -12.17 -0.55
C GLU A 16 4.39 -13.27 -0.14
N ALA A 17 3.78 -13.16 1.04
CA ALA A 17 2.74 -14.09 1.49
C ALA A 17 1.53 -14.08 0.55
N GLY A 18 1.01 -12.89 0.20
CA GLY A 18 -0.11 -12.75 -0.75
C GLY A 18 0.21 -13.21 -2.17
N GLN A 19 1.47 -13.09 -2.62
CA GLN A 19 1.89 -13.63 -3.91
C GLN A 19 1.98 -15.16 -3.89
N LYS A 20 2.45 -15.72 -2.77
CA LYS A 20 2.57 -17.17 -2.55
C LYS A 20 1.21 -17.86 -2.48
N ASP A 21 0.21 -17.23 -1.85
CA ASP A 21 -1.16 -17.76 -1.79
C ASP A 21 -2.05 -17.34 -2.96
N HIS A 22 -1.48 -16.58 -3.90
CA HIS A 22 -2.13 -16.07 -5.11
C HIS A 22 -3.22 -15.01 -4.89
N SER A 23 -3.34 -14.45 -3.68
CA SER A 23 -4.20 -13.29 -3.41
C SER A 23 -3.72 -12.01 -4.12
N LEU A 24 -2.40 -11.92 -4.38
CA LEU A 24 -1.78 -10.81 -5.09
C LEU A 24 -1.07 -11.30 -6.37
N ARG A 25 -1.02 -10.45 -7.39
CA ARG A 25 -0.23 -10.67 -8.60
C ARG A 25 1.24 -10.93 -8.29
N GLY A 26 1.82 -11.98 -8.90
CA GLY A 26 3.20 -12.41 -8.68
C GLY A 26 4.20 -11.97 -9.75
N ASP A 27 3.77 -11.16 -10.72
CA ASP A 27 4.58 -10.68 -11.85
C ASP A 27 5.34 -9.38 -11.56
N ILE A 28 5.18 -8.81 -10.36
CA ILE A 28 5.93 -7.66 -9.86
C ILE A 28 6.69 -8.07 -8.60
N ASP A 29 7.96 -7.68 -8.49
CA ASP A 29 8.77 -7.94 -7.30
C ASP A 29 8.14 -7.31 -6.03
N ALA A 30 8.09 -8.09 -4.94
CA ALA A 30 7.46 -7.67 -3.68
C ALA A 30 8.11 -6.43 -3.05
N ARG A 31 9.42 -6.23 -3.22
CA ARG A 31 10.12 -5.03 -2.72
C ARG A 31 9.77 -3.80 -3.52
N VAL A 32 9.57 -3.94 -4.83
CA VAL A 32 9.09 -2.87 -5.70
C VAL A 32 7.67 -2.47 -5.28
N LEU A 33 6.77 -3.44 -5.14
CA LEU A 33 5.39 -3.19 -4.67
C LEU A 33 5.36 -2.52 -3.30
N ALA A 34 6.14 -3.01 -2.33
CA ALA A 34 6.21 -2.41 -0.99
C ALA A 34 6.64 -0.93 -1.05
N ARG A 35 7.65 -0.59 -1.86
CA ARG A 35 8.09 0.80 -2.01
C ARG A 35 7.04 1.67 -2.67
N MET A 36 6.36 1.16 -3.69
CA MET A 36 5.30 1.91 -4.39
C MET A 36 4.15 2.23 -3.43
N ILE A 37 3.69 1.23 -2.67
CA ILE A 37 2.65 1.39 -1.63
C ILE A 37 3.09 2.44 -0.60
N ILE A 38 4.25 2.26 0.03
CA ILE A 38 4.73 3.21 1.05
C ILE A 38 4.89 4.63 0.48
N SER A 39 5.38 4.77 -0.75
CA SER A 39 5.57 6.08 -1.39
C SER A 39 4.23 6.77 -1.68
N ALA A 40 3.24 6.02 -2.18
CA ALA A 40 1.90 6.54 -2.42
C ALA A 40 1.23 6.98 -1.10
N MET A 41 1.37 6.19 -0.03
CA MET A 41 0.87 6.55 1.30
C MET A 41 1.56 7.81 1.84
N ASN A 42 2.89 7.91 1.72
CA ASN A 42 3.65 9.08 2.17
C ASN A 42 3.28 10.35 1.38
N SER A 43 2.88 10.22 0.11
CA SER A 43 2.48 11.37 -0.71
C SER A 43 1.28 12.13 -0.14
N VAL A 44 0.40 11.47 0.63
CA VAL A 44 -0.79 12.07 1.25
C VAL A 44 -0.42 13.27 2.11
N SER A 45 0.69 13.19 2.85
CA SER A 45 1.19 14.28 3.70
C SER A 45 1.52 15.57 2.93
N GLY A 46 1.74 15.50 1.62
CA GLY A 46 2.09 16.64 0.78
C GLY A 46 0.89 17.45 0.27
N TRP A 47 -0.33 16.92 0.39
CA TRP A 47 -1.52 17.54 -0.19
C TRP A 47 -2.78 17.46 0.68
N TRP A 48 -2.87 16.51 1.61
CA TRP A 48 -4.02 16.39 2.49
C TRP A 48 -3.94 17.37 3.65
N SER A 49 -5.07 17.96 4.00
CA SER A 49 -5.25 18.85 5.13
C SER A 49 -6.61 18.60 5.79
N ASP A 50 -6.70 18.86 7.09
CA ASP A 50 -7.90 18.66 7.92
C ASP A 50 -9.02 19.67 7.65
N ASN A 51 -8.73 20.74 6.90
CA ASN A 51 -9.67 21.77 6.50
C ASN A 51 -10.27 21.55 5.09
N GLY A 52 -9.91 20.46 4.42
CA GLY A 52 -10.41 20.11 3.10
C GLY A 52 -11.79 19.41 3.13
N GLU A 53 -12.37 19.21 1.96
CA GLU A 53 -13.66 18.49 1.81
C GLU A 53 -13.52 16.97 2.05
N LEU A 54 -12.29 16.44 2.05
CA LEU A 54 -11.99 15.01 2.15
C LEU A 54 -11.42 14.64 3.52
N ASP A 55 -12.21 13.92 4.31
CA ASP A 55 -11.76 13.31 5.56
C ASP A 55 -10.66 12.26 5.32
N ILE A 56 -9.75 12.11 6.29
CA ILE A 56 -8.65 11.15 6.25
C ILE A 56 -9.15 9.71 6.10
N SER A 57 -10.32 9.39 6.66
CA SER A 57 -10.95 8.07 6.50
C SER A 57 -11.33 7.81 5.04
N GLY A 58 -11.82 8.85 4.35
CA GLY A 58 -12.12 8.79 2.91
C GLY A 58 -10.88 8.61 2.06
N VAL A 59 -9.79 9.31 2.40
CA VAL A 59 -8.48 9.11 1.73
C VAL A 59 -7.96 7.69 1.94
N ALA A 60 -8.06 7.15 3.15
CA ALA A 60 -7.63 5.77 3.44
C ALA A 60 -8.44 4.74 2.64
N GLN A 61 -9.75 4.94 2.50
CA GLN A 61 -10.61 4.05 1.72
C GLN A 61 -10.31 4.13 0.21
N MET A 62 -10.07 5.33 -0.32
CA MET A 62 -9.66 5.54 -1.71
C MET A 62 -8.30 4.91 -2.00
N TYR A 63 -7.35 5.09 -1.08
CA TYR A 63 -6.02 4.47 -1.17
C TYR A 63 -6.11 2.94 -1.18
N GLY A 64 -6.83 2.37 -0.21
CA GLY A 64 -6.99 0.91 -0.08
C GLY A 64 -7.65 0.29 -1.31
N SER A 65 -8.74 0.89 -1.80
CA SER A 65 -9.41 0.41 -3.01
C SER A 65 -8.52 0.50 -4.26
N THR A 66 -7.78 1.60 -4.44
CA THR A 66 -6.88 1.76 -5.60
C THR A 66 -5.73 0.77 -5.59
N VAL A 67 -5.08 0.61 -4.44
CA VAL A 67 -3.93 -0.30 -4.30
C VAL A 67 -4.39 -1.75 -4.39
N ILE A 68 -5.45 -2.13 -3.67
CA ILE A 68 -5.90 -3.53 -3.65
C ILE A 68 -6.48 -3.92 -5.01
N ASN A 69 -7.40 -3.12 -5.58
CA ASN A 69 -8.02 -3.47 -6.87
C ASN A 69 -7.00 -3.54 -8.02
N GLY A 70 -5.91 -2.76 -7.97
CA GLY A 70 -4.83 -2.84 -8.96
C GLY A 70 -3.86 -4.01 -8.78
N LEU A 71 -3.89 -4.67 -7.62
CA LEU A 71 -2.96 -5.74 -7.24
C LEU A 71 -3.62 -7.11 -7.10
N THR A 72 -4.92 -7.16 -6.81
CA THR A 72 -5.71 -8.39 -6.79
C THR A 72 -5.79 -8.94 -8.20
N LYS A 73 -5.55 -10.25 -8.35
CA LYS A 73 -5.92 -10.93 -9.59
C LYS A 73 -7.44 -10.86 -9.75
N GLU A 74 -7.91 -10.45 -10.92
CA GLU A 74 -9.27 -10.79 -11.34
C GLU A 74 -9.38 -12.32 -11.40
N ILE A 75 -10.42 -12.85 -10.75
CA ILE A 75 -10.73 -14.28 -10.69
C ILE A 75 -11.28 -14.72 -12.04
#